data_AF-A0A2E7SPW2-F1
#
_entry.id   AF-A0A2E7SPW2-F1
#
_cell.length_a   1.000
_cell.length_b   1.000
_cell.length_c   1.000
_cell.angle_alpha   90.00
_cell.angle_beta   90.00
_cell.angle_gamma   90.00
#
_symmetry.space_group_name_H-M   'P 1'
#
loop_
_entity.id
_entity.type
_entity.pdbx_description
1 polymer ?
#
loop_
_entity_poly.entity_id
_entity_poly.type
_entity_poly.pdbx_seq_one_letter_code
_entity_poly.pdbx_strand_id
1 'polypeptide(L)'
;MVELIVRLAVYERPFKYLFSFFGVIDFLSILPSLIGANSLVLRVLRLFRIFKLFRSRRMVRAIDEIKATIWDIRSDLLLFGFVVLILLYLSAVGIYIFEHEAQPNKFSSIPASMWWAVATLTTVGYGDVYPITLGGRVFTAFVTLLGIGIIAIPTSLVTNALSKAKKRARKQDVT
;
A
#
# COMPACT_ATOMS: atom_id res chain seq x y z
N MET A 1 13.98 3.52 -28.25
CA MET A 1 14.07 4.10 -29.61
C MET A 1 13.67 3.05 -30.65
N VAL A 2 14.50 2.05 -30.94
CA VAL A 2 14.23 1.04 -32.00
C VAL A 2 12.91 0.27 -31.78
N GLU A 3 12.61 -0.17 -30.55
CA GLU A 3 11.37 -0.90 -30.25
C GLU A 3 10.08 -0.07 -30.43
N LEU A 4 10.16 1.26 -30.25
CA LEU A 4 9.02 2.16 -30.48
C LEU A 4 8.83 2.39 -31.99
N ILE A 5 9.92 2.61 -32.73
CA ILE A 5 9.91 2.86 -34.16
C ILE A 5 9.41 1.63 -34.92
N VAL A 6 9.89 0.44 -34.56
CA VAL A 6 9.41 -0.84 -35.12
C VAL A 6 7.93 -1.07 -34.78
N ARG A 7 7.49 -0.74 -33.55
CA ARG A 7 6.07 -0.86 -33.19
C ARG A 7 5.18 0.17 -33.87
N LEU A 8 5.64 1.39 -34.09
CA LEU A 8 4.88 2.42 -34.81
C LEU A 8 4.77 2.09 -36.30
N ALA A 9 5.82 1.53 -36.89
CA ALA A 9 5.87 1.14 -38.30
C ALA A 9 5.03 -0.11 -38.62
N VAL A 10 4.76 -0.97 -37.63
CA VAL A 10 4.03 -2.23 -37.80
C VAL A 10 2.56 -2.14 -37.37
N TYR A 11 2.13 -1.06 -36.69
CA TYR A 11 0.74 -0.93 -36.20
C TYR A 11 -0.12 -0.08 -37.16
N GLU A 12 -1.16 -0.68 -37.75
CA GLU A 12 -2.06 -0.04 -38.72
C GLU A 12 -2.90 1.14 -38.16
N ARG A 13 -2.87 1.40 -36.83
CA ARG A 13 -3.60 2.52 -36.18
C ARG A 13 -2.81 3.16 -35.01
N PRO A 14 -1.82 4.04 -35.28
CA PRO A 14 -0.89 4.56 -34.26
C PRO A 14 -1.55 5.47 -33.21
N PHE A 15 -2.60 6.20 -33.58
CA PHE A 15 -3.24 7.19 -32.70
C PHE A 15 -4.05 6.59 -31.53
N LYS A 16 -4.68 5.41 -31.70
CA LYS A 16 -5.39 4.73 -30.59
C LYS A 16 -4.43 4.14 -29.55
N TYR A 17 -3.22 3.75 -29.95
CA TYR A 17 -2.21 3.22 -29.06
C TYR A 17 -1.51 4.35 -28.28
N LEU A 18 -1.21 5.48 -28.94
CA LEU A 18 -0.57 6.64 -28.29
C LEU A 18 -1.38 7.21 -27.11
N PHE A 19 -2.72 7.19 -27.21
CA PHE A 19 -3.61 7.63 -26.13
C PHE A 19 -3.98 6.54 -25.11
N SER A 20 -3.43 5.32 -25.24
CA SER A 20 -3.57 4.30 -24.19
C SER A 20 -2.61 4.57 -23.02
N PHE A 21 -2.94 4.10 -21.82
CA PHE A 21 -2.08 4.24 -20.63
C PHE A 21 -0.63 3.80 -20.89
N PHE A 22 -0.44 2.69 -21.62
CA PHE A 22 0.89 2.21 -21.99
C PHE A 22 1.58 3.03 -23.08
N GLY A 23 0.82 3.63 -24.00
CA GLY A 23 1.35 4.50 -25.05
C GLY A 23 1.85 5.83 -24.51
N VAL A 24 1.11 6.42 -23.56
CA VAL A 24 1.51 7.64 -22.85
C VAL A 24 2.81 7.41 -22.07
N ILE A 25 2.95 6.27 -21.36
CA ILE A 25 4.18 5.91 -20.64
C ILE A 25 5.37 5.72 -21.59
N ASP A 26 5.18 5.07 -22.75
CA ASP A 26 6.24 4.86 -23.74
C ASP A 26 6.69 6.19 -24.36
N PHE A 27 5.75 7.10 -24.63
CA PHE A 27 6.01 8.45 -25.16
C PHE A 27 6.80 9.31 -24.14
N LEU A 28 6.33 9.37 -22.89
CA LEU A 28 6.99 10.07 -21.78
C LEU A 28 8.38 9.50 -21.47
N SER A 29 8.59 8.20 -21.67
CA SER A 29 9.89 7.55 -21.40
C SER A 29 10.97 7.85 -22.46
N ILE A 30 10.56 8.28 -23.66
CA ILE A 30 11.43 8.51 -24.83
C ILE A 30 11.70 9.99 -25.06
N LEU A 31 10.76 10.86 -24.67
CA LEU A 31 10.87 12.32 -24.67
C LEU A 31 12.22 12.84 -24.10
N PRO A 32 12.72 12.33 -22.95
CA PRO A 32 13.95 12.84 -22.36
C PRO A 32 15.22 12.52 -23.15
N SER A 33 15.21 11.40 -23.87
CA SER A 33 16.33 11.01 -24.73
C SER A 33 16.38 11.77 -26.06
N LEU A 34 15.29 12.42 -26.46
CA LEU A 34 15.21 13.16 -27.72
C LEU A 34 15.72 14.60 -27.57
N ILE A 35 15.52 15.22 -26.40
CA ILE A 35 15.79 16.65 -26.18
C ILE A 35 17.24 16.93 -25.77
N GLY A 36 18.03 15.92 -25.37
CA GLY A 36 19.49 16.04 -25.19
C GLY A 36 19.97 17.02 -24.10
N ALA A 37 19.07 17.74 -23.41
CA ALA A 37 19.42 18.73 -22.41
C ALA A 37 19.68 18.07 -21.04
N ASN A 38 20.74 18.51 -20.35
CA ASN A 38 21.16 17.93 -19.07
C ASN A 38 20.46 18.61 -17.88
N SER A 39 19.13 18.74 -17.93
CA SER A 39 18.34 19.39 -16.88
C SER A 39 17.85 18.39 -15.82
N LEU A 40 17.66 18.86 -14.57
CA LEU A 40 17.13 18.06 -13.46
C LEU A 40 15.77 17.43 -13.81
N VAL A 41 14.93 18.15 -14.55
CA VAL A 41 13.62 17.68 -15.03
C VAL A 41 13.78 16.43 -15.90
N LEU A 42 14.75 16.42 -16.83
CA LEU A 42 14.98 15.28 -17.71
C LEU A 42 15.59 14.09 -16.97
N ARG A 43 16.32 14.32 -15.86
CA ARG A 43 16.82 13.25 -14.97
C ARG A 43 15.68 12.58 -14.19
N VAL A 44 14.72 13.36 -13.67
CA VAL A 44 13.51 12.82 -13.03
C VAL A 44 12.62 12.10 -14.07
N LEU A 45 12.51 12.63 -15.29
CA LEU A 45 11.77 11.97 -16.35
C LEU A 45 12.36 10.61 -16.77
N ARG A 46 13.66 10.36 -16.56
CA ARG A 46 14.25 9.01 -16.75
C ARG A 46 13.73 7.99 -15.74
N LEU A 47 13.26 8.41 -14.56
CA LEU A 47 12.65 7.50 -13.59
C LEU A 47 11.34 6.92 -14.12
N PHE A 48 10.65 7.59 -15.05
CA PHE A 48 9.44 7.04 -15.67
C PHE A 48 9.71 5.76 -16.47
N ARG A 49 10.97 5.46 -16.79
CA ARG A 49 11.35 4.16 -17.37
C ARG A 49 11.04 2.99 -16.44
N ILE A 50 10.93 3.20 -15.12
CA ILE A 50 10.48 2.16 -14.18
C ILE A 50 9.04 1.71 -14.49
N PHE A 51 8.20 2.61 -15.04
CA PHE A 51 6.85 2.27 -15.48
C PHE A 51 6.87 1.33 -16.70
N LYS A 52 7.99 1.23 -17.42
CA LYS A 52 8.16 0.21 -18.48
C LYS A 52 8.16 -1.22 -17.93
N LEU A 53 8.51 -1.43 -16.65
CA LEU A 53 8.39 -2.76 -16.01
C LEU A 53 6.92 -3.21 -15.92
N PHE A 54 5.99 -2.27 -15.72
CA PHE A 54 4.55 -2.53 -15.66
C PHE A 54 3.95 -2.95 -17.02
N ARG A 55 4.68 -2.79 -18.14
CA ARG A 55 4.29 -3.27 -19.47
C ARG A 55 4.41 -4.78 -19.63
N SER A 56 5.18 -5.45 -18.76
CA SER A 56 5.35 -6.90 -18.85
C SER A 56 3.98 -7.58 -18.74
N ARG A 57 3.61 -8.37 -19.76
CA ARG A 57 2.37 -9.17 -19.73
C ARG A 57 2.31 -10.07 -18.49
N ARG A 58 3.47 -10.47 -17.96
CA ARG A 58 3.56 -11.20 -16.68
C ARG A 58 3.11 -10.34 -15.49
N MET A 59 3.48 -9.07 -15.46
CA MET A 59 3.17 -8.16 -14.35
C MET A 59 1.71 -7.71 -14.40
N VAL A 60 1.17 -7.44 -15.58
CA VAL A 60 -0.27 -7.16 -15.76
C VAL A 60 -1.10 -8.36 -15.28
N ARG A 61 -0.77 -9.58 -15.73
CA ARG A 61 -1.43 -10.80 -15.25
C ARG A 61 -1.33 -10.99 -13.73
N ALA A 62 -0.15 -10.77 -13.16
CA ALA A 62 0.04 -10.84 -11.70
C ALA A 62 -0.82 -9.81 -10.94
N ILE A 63 -0.94 -8.59 -11.45
CA ILE A 63 -1.80 -7.55 -10.86
C ILE A 63 -3.27 -7.96 -10.95
N ASP A 64 -3.71 -8.48 -12.10
CA ASP A 64 -5.10 -8.91 -12.29
C ASP A 64 -5.46 -10.11 -11.40
N GLU A 65 -4.53 -11.07 -11.24
CA GLU A 65 -4.66 -12.18 -10.29
C GLU A 65 -4.76 -11.70 -8.84
N ILE A 66 -3.90 -10.75 -8.43
CA ILE A 66 -3.94 -10.16 -7.07
C ILE A 66 -5.25 -9.40 -6.86
N LYS A 67 -5.69 -8.59 -7.83
CA LYS A 67 -6.95 -7.84 -7.75
C LYS A 67 -8.14 -8.76 -7.60
N ALA A 68 -8.24 -9.80 -8.43
CA ALA A 68 -9.31 -10.80 -8.34
C ALA A 68 -9.29 -11.50 -6.97
N THR A 69 -8.10 -11.85 -6.48
CA THR A 69 -7.92 -12.48 -5.17
C THR A 69 -8.35 -11.57 -4.03
N ILE A 70 -7.97 -10.28 -4.05
CA ILE A 70 -8.38 -9.28 -3.05
C ILE A 70 -9.90 -9.05 -3.10
N TRP A 71 -10.48 -9.01 -4.30
CA TRP A 71 -11.91 -8.87 -4.47
C TRP A 71 -12.69 -10.03 -3.85
N ASP A 72 -12.19 -11.26 -3.99
CA ASP A 72 -12.75 -12.46 -3.36
C ASP A 72 -12.76 -12.38 -1.82
N ILE A 73 -11.78 -11.72 -1.19
CA ILE A 73 -11.66 -11.59 0.28
C ILE A 73 -12.07 -10.21 0.81
N ARG A 74 -12.71 -9.37 -0.01
CA ARG A 74 -13.02 -7.98 0.36
C ARG A 74 -13.88 -7.86 1.63
N SER A 75 -14.81 -8.80 1.86
CA SER A 75 -15.64 -8.84 3.07
C SER A 75 -14.80 -9.01 4.32
N ASP A 76 -13.82 -9.91 4.26
CA ASP A 76 -12.96 -10.26 5.39
C ASP A 76 -11.99 -9.12 5.68
N LEU A 77 -11.49 -8.45 4.64
CA LEU A 77 -10.67 -7.24 4.76
C LEU A 77 -11.46 -6.06 5.33
N LEU A 78 -12.73 -5.89 4.93
CA LEU A 78 -13.61 -4.84 5.48
C LEU A 78 -13.92 -5.09 6.95
N LEU A 79 -14.22 -6.33 7.32
CA LEU A 79 -14.46 -6.71 8.72
C LEU A 79 -13.20 -6.50 9.57
N PHE A 80 -12.04 -6.93 9.06
CA PHE A 80 -10.76 -6.66 9.70
C PHE A 80 -10.52 -5.16 9.88
N GLY A 81 -10.74 -4.36 8.82
CA GLY A 81 -10.60 -2.90 8.89
C GLY A 81 -11.51 -2.27 9.95
N PHE A 82 -12.75 -2.74 10.06
CA PHE A 82 -13.69 -2.29 11.10
C PHE A 82 -13.20 -2.62 12.51
N VAL A 83 -12.69 -3.84 12.74
CA VAL A 83 -12.10 -4.24 14.02
C VAL A 83 -10.87 -3.36 14.36
N VAL A 84 -10.01 -3.09 13.38
CA VAL A 84 -8.85 -2.21 13.58
C VAL A 84 -9.27 -0.78 13.94
N LEU A 85 -10.33 -0.24 13.30
CA LEU A 85 -10.85 1.07 13.63
C LEU A 85 -11.38 1.15 15.07
N ILE A 86 -12.10 0.11 15.52
CA ILE A 86 -12.55 0.00 16.91
C ILE A 86 -11.35 -0.03 17.87
N LEU A 87 -10.35 -0.86 17.58
CA LEU A 87 -9.16 -0.99 18.44
C LEU A 87 -8.35 0.31 18.50
N LEU A 88 -8.20 1.02 17.37
CA LEU A 88 -7.57 2.34 17.33
C LEU A 88 -8.33 3.34 18.19
N TYR A 89 -9.65 3.40 18.04
CA TYR A 89 -10.50 4.29 18.82
C TYR A 89 -10.39 3.99 20.33
N LEU A 90 -10.52 2.72 20.73
CA LEU A 90 -10.40 2.30 22.13
C LEU A 90 -9.01 2.59 22.69
N SER A 91 -7.96 2.40 21.90
CA SER A 91 -6.57 2.72 22.30
C SER A 91 -6.38 4.23 22.49
N ALA A 92 -6.94 5.05 21.60
CA ALA A 92 -6.87 6.50 21.68
C ALA A 92 -7.65 7.06 22.87
N VAL A 93 -8.85 6.53 23.15
CA VAL A 93 -9.65 6.91 24.32
C VAL A 93 -8.95 6.46 25.60
N GLY A 94 -8.47 5.21 25.66
CA GLY A 94 -7.80 4.67 26.83
C GLY A 94 -6.54 5.44 27.20
N ILE A 95 -5.66 5.71 26.23
CA ILE A 95 -4.43 6.46 26.49
C ILE A 95 -4.72 7.91 26.88
N TYR A 96 -5.74 8.54 26.28
CA TYR A 96 -6.17 9.88 26.64
C TYR A 96 -6.56 9.96 28.12
N ILE A 97 -7.36 9.00 28.60
CA ILE A 97 -7.76 8.95 30.01
C ILE A 97 -6.55 8.84 30.95
N PHE A 98 -5.53 8.04 30.59
CA PHE A 98 -4.35 7.87 31.44
C PHE A 98 -3.34 9.00 31.37
N GLU A 99 -3.22 9.68 30.23
CA GLU A 99 -2.10 10.60 29.96
C GLU A 99 -2.52 12.06 29.79
N HIS A 100 -3.81 12.37 29.62
CA HIS A 100 -4.24 13.76 29.38
C HIS A 100 -3.86 14.70 30.54
N GLU A 101 -4.03 14.28 31.78
CA GLU A 101 -3.68 15.11 32.94
C GLU A 101 -2.17 15.35 33.06
N ALA A 102 -1.36 14.33 32.75
CA ALA A 102 0.10 14.40 32.83
C ALA A 102 0.73 15.11 31.63
N GLN A 103 0.10 15.02 30.46
CA GLN A 103 0.62 15.53 29.19
C GLN A 103 -0.50 16.16 28.33
N PRO A 104 -1.14 17.25 28.78
CA PRO A 104 -2.32 17.82 28.12
C PRO A 104 -2.03 18.36 26.71
N ASN A 105 -0.78 18.77 26.44
CA ASN A 105 -0.37 19.24 25.12
C ASN A 105 -0.17 18.10 24.10
N LYS A 106 0.20 16.90 24.57
CA LYS A 106 0.51 15.73 23.72
C LYS A 106 -0.72 14.87 23.49
N PHE A 107 -1.48 14.61 24.56
CA PHE A 107 -2.76 13.90 24.52
C PHE A 107 -3.90 14.90 24.69
N SER A 108 -3.99 15.90 23.82
CA SER A 108 -4.93 17.04 23.97
C SER A 108 -6.39 16.68 23.69
N SER A 109 -6.62 15.67 22.85
CA SER A 109 -7.94 15.20 22.48
C SER A 109 -7.88 13.75 22.00
N ILE A 110 -9.03 13.08 21.86
CA ILE A 110 -9.10 11.73 21.31
C ILE A 110 -8.51 11.69 19.88
N PRO A 111 -8.83 12.61 18.95
CA PRO A 111 -8.19 12.65 17.64
C PRO A 111 -6.67 12.86 17.69
N ALA A 112 -6.14 13.66 18.61
CA ALA A 112 -4.69 13.78 18.80
C ALA A 112 -4.08 12.45 19.28
N SER A 113 -4.76 11.75 20.18
CA SER A 113 -4.35 10.46 20.73
C SER A 113 -4.43 9.32 19.70
N MET A 114 -5.24 9.47 18.64
CA MET A 114 -5.29 8.53 17.52
C MET A 114 -3.95 8.44 16.78
N TRP A 115 -3.18 9.54 16.69
CA TRP A 115 -1.84 9.50 16.10
C TRP A 115 -0.92 8.54 16.85
N TRP A 116 -0.91 8.64 18.18
CA TRP A 116 -0.18 7.70 19.04
C TRP A 116 -0.66 6.27 18.87
N ALA A 117 -1.99 6.06 18.82
CA ALA A 117 -2.58 4.73 18.66
C ALA A 117 -2.16 4.10 17.32
N VAL A 118 -2.21 4.86 16.21
CA VAL A 118 -1.76 4.40 14.89
C VAL A 118 -0.28 4.06 14.93
N ALA A 119 0.60 4.95 15.41
CA ALA A 119 2.03 4.72 15.45
C ALA A 119 2.41 3.51 16.31
N THR A 120 1.70 3.30 17.42
CA THR A 120 1.94 2.20 18.36
C THR A 120 1.42 0.86 17.83
N LEU A 121 0.16 0.80 17.38
CA LEU A 121 -0.46 -0.45 16.87
C LEU A 121 0.17 -0.93 15.56
N THR A 122 0.67 -0.01 14.73
CA THR A 122 1.42 -0.35 13.51
C THR A 122 2.89 -0.66 13.78
N THR A 123 3.33 -0.63 15.05
CA THR A 123 4.71 -0.88 15.49
C THR A 123 5.76 0.09 14.92
N VAL A 124 5.32 1.25 14.39
CA VAL A 124 6.23 2.29 13.89
C VAL A 124 6.93 3.00 15.05
N GLY A 125 6.15 3.41 16.05
CA GLY A 125 6.67 3.93 17.32
C GLY A 125 7.64 5.10 17.18
N TYR A 126 7.24 6.20 16.53
CA TYR A 126 8.10 7.37 16.33
C TYR A 126 8.74 7.95 17.61
N GLY A 127 8.08 7.78 18.75
CA GLY A 127 8.58 8.26 20.06
C GLY A 127 8.39 9.75 20.29
N ASP A 128 7.66 10.45 19.41
CA ASP A 128 7.28 11.86 19.54
C ASP A 128 6.20 12.09 20.61
N VAL A 129 5.38 11.07 20.86
CA VAL A 129 4.37 10.97 21.91
C VAL A 129 4.47 9.60 22.56
N TYR A 130 4.52 9.53 23.89
CA TYR A 130 4.57 8.27 24.63
C TYR A 130 4.02 8.43 26.06
N PRO A 131 3.49 7.37 26.69
CA PRO A 131 2.99 7.44 28.05
C PRO A 131 4.10 7.64 29.09
N ILE A 132 3.87 8.54 30.03
CA ILE A 132 4.77 8.75 31.18
C ILE A 132 4.18 8.24 32.49
N THR A 133 2.86 8.09 32.57
CA THR A 133 2.18 7.57 33.77
C THR A 133 2.33 6.06 33.88
N LEU A 134 2.25 5.55 35.11
CA LEU A 134 2.28 4.10 35.35
C LEU A 134 1.10 3.40 34.66
N GLY A 135 -0.11 3.96 34.77
CA GLY A 135 -1.32 3.44 34.13
C GLY A 135 -1.20 3.43 32.60
N GLY A 136 -0.74 4.52 32.00
CA GLY A 136 -0.53 4.64 30.56
C GLY A 136 0.52 3.66 30.04
N ARG A 137 1.60 3.43 30.78
CA ARG A 137 2.63 2.43 30.42
C ARG A 137 2.11 1.00 30.45
N VAL A 138 1.37 0.63 31.51
CA VAL A 138 0.75 -0.69 31.62
C VAL A 138 -0.28 -0.89 30.51
N PHE A 139 -1.15 0.10 30.27
CA PHE A 139 -2.12 0.07 29.18
C PHE A 139 -1.44 -0.10 27.82
N THR A 140 -0.38 0.67 27.57
CA THR A 140 0.39 0.61 26.34
C THR A 140 1.02 -0.76 26.12
N ALA A 141 1.51 -1.43 27.16
CA ALA A 141 2.02 -2.78 27.05
C ALA A 141 0.96 -3.78 26.54
N PHE A 142 -0.30 -3.65 26.96
CA PHE A 142 -1.39 -4.45 26.42
C PHE A 142 -1.71 -4.09 24.97
N VAL A 143 -1.77 -2.79 24.64
CA VAL A 143 -2.05 -2.30 23.28
C VAL A 143 -0.98 -2.76 22.29
N THR A 144 0.30 -2.74 22.66
CA THR A 144 1.39 -3.19 21.79
C THR A 144 1.34 -4.70 21.54
N LEU A 145 1.00 -5.50 22.55
CA LEU A 145 0.78 -6.95 22.38
C LEU A 145 -0.37 -7.22 21.39
N LEU A 146 -1.47 -6.48 21.49
CA LEU A 146 -2.59 -6.57 20.55
C LEU A 146 -2.16 -6.15 19.13
N GLY A 147 -1.34 -5.11 19.00
CA GLY A 147 -0.83 -4.63 17.71
C GLY A 147 -0.09 -5.70 16.90
N ILE A 148 0.76 -6.49 17.57
CA ILE A 148 1.46 -7.61 16.94
C ILE A 148 0.48 -8.63 16.34
N GLY A 149 -0.60 -8.94 17.07
CA GLY A 149 -1.66 -9.85 16.61
C GLY A 149 -2.41 -9.32 15.38
N ILE A 150 -2.68 -8.01 15.34
CA ILE A 150 -3.41 -7.36 14.24
C ILE A 150 -2.65 -7.49 12.91
N ILE A 151 -1.32 -7.34 12.91
CA ILE A 151 -0.49 -7.38 11.69
C ILE A 151 -0.51 -8.77 11.03
N ALA A 152 -0.69 -9.84 11.81
CA ALA A 152 -0.70 -11.21 11.30
C ALA A 152 -1.95 -11.52 10.44
N ILE A 153 -3.09 -10.89 10.75
CA ILE A 153 -4.38 -11.17 10.11
C ILE A 153 -4.43 -10.85 8.61
N PRO A 154 -4.09 -9.61 8.14
CA PRO A 154 -4.16 -9.29 6.72
C PRO A 154 -3.15 -10.11 5.91
N THR A 155 -1.98 -10.39 6.48
CA THR A 155 -0.97 -11.26 5.88
C THR A 155 -1.51 -12.68 5.67
N SER A 156 -2.18 -13.23 6.68
CA SER A 156 -2.82 -14.54 6.62
C SER A 156 -3.95 -14.59 5.58
N LEU A 157 -4.84 -13.58 5.59
CA LEU A 157 -5.94 -13.46 4.63
C LEU A 157 -5.44 -13.45 3.18
N VAL A 158 -4.46 -12.60 2.87
CA VAL A 158 -3.88 -12.50 1.51
C VAL A 158 -3.17 -13.80 1.12
N THR A 159 -2.41 -14.40 2.03
CA THR A 159 -1.67 -15.64 1.78
C THR A 159 -2.62 -16.81 1.49
N ASN A 160 -3.71 -16.93 2.25
CA ASN A 160 -4.73 -17.96 2.05
C ASN A 160 -5.45 -17.75 0.72
N ALA A 161 -5.79 -16.51 0.38
CA ALA A 161 -6.45 -16.17 -0.87
C ALA A 161 -5.58 -16.50 -2.09
N LEU A 162 -4.30 -16.11 -2.08
CA LEU A 162 -3.34 -16.43 -3.14
C LEU A 162 -3.10 -17.95 -3.26
N SER A 163 -3.03 -18.66 -2.13
CA SER A 163 -2.89 -20.12 -2.12
C SER A 163 -4.10 -20.81 -2.72
N LYS A 164 -5.31 -20.30 -2.46
CA LYS A 164 -6.56 -20.79 -3.05
C LYS A 164 -6.62 -20.52 -4.55
N ALA A 165 -6.20 -19.34 -4.99
CA ALA A 165 -6.11 -18.98 -6.41
C ALA A 165 -5.17 -19.92 -7.18
N LYS A 166 -3.96 -20.17 -6.65
CA LYS A 166 -2.99 -21.11 -7.23
C LYS A 166 -3.52 -22.54 -7.33
N LYS A 167 -4.22 -23.03 -6.28
CA LYS A 167 -4.84 -24.36 -6.29
C LYS A 167 -5.94 -24.49 -7.35
N ARG A 168 -6.72 -23.43 -7.59
CA ARG A 168 -7.76 -23.40 -8.64
C ARG A 168 -7.13 -23.45 -10.04
N ALA A 169 -6.10 -22.64 -10.30
CA ALA A 169 -5.40 -22.62 -11.58
C ALA A 169 -4.81 -24.01 -11.92
N ARG A 170 -4.15 -24.66 -10.96
CA ARG A 170 -3.57 -26.01 -11.17
C ARG A 170 -4.61 -27.10 -11.46
N LYS A 171 -5.84 -26.97 -10.95
CA LYS A 171 -6.91 -27.95 -11.23
C LYS A 171 -7.48 -27.82 -12.65
N GLN A 172 -7.47 -26.61 -13.22
CA GLN A 172 -7.93 -26.37 -14.60
C GLN A 172 -6.93 -26.85 -15.65
N ASP A 173 -5.63 -26.90 -15.34
CA ASP A 173 -4.60 -27.42 -16.25
C ASP A 173 -4.56 -28.96 -16.35
N VAL A 174 -5.29 -29.68 -15.47
CA VAL A 174 -5.27 -31.16 -15.38
C VAL A 174 -6.54 -31.79 -15.97
N THR A 175 -7.55 -30.99 -16.31
CA THR A 175 -8.81 -31.39 -16.96
C THR A 175 -8.85 -30.87 -18.39
#